data_AF-V4BNM5-F1
#
_entry.id   AF-V4BNM5-F1
#
_cell.length_a   1.000
_cell.length_b   1.000
_cell.length_c   1.000
_cell.angle_alpha   90.00
_cell.angle_beta   90.00
_cell.angle_gamma   90.00
#
_symmetry.space_group_name_H-M   'P 1'
#
loop_
_entity.id
_entity.type
_entity.pdbx_description
1 polymer ?
#
loop_
_entity_poly.entity_id
_entity_poly.type
_entity_poly.pdbx_seq_one_letter_code
_entity_poly.pdbx_strand_id
1 'polypeptide(L)'
;MDLALETREEMANVVITGTVKEVMLDSKGGGMYKGEVEVKRILKDRANLVPKVANFEDPVSHHKMIMIEGFGDPHICDSEIRRHDTKIFLLNPNGNGELKLNSSIVPVTLINLDYTDAVVKGKGIIH
;
A
#
# COMPACT_ATOMS: atom_id res chain seq x y z
N MET A 1 6.93 -2.70 18.29
CA MET A 1 5.94 -1.67 18.60
C MET A 1 5.57 -1.03 17.29
N ASP A 2 4.29 -1.04 16.90
CA ASP A 2 3.88 -0.35 15.68
C ASP A 2 3.99 1.17 15.89
N LEU A 3 4.44 1.88 14.86
CA LEU A 3 4.63 3.33 14.92
C LEU A 3 3.30 4.07 14.74
N ALA A 4 3.23 5.33 15.17
CA ALA A 4 2.09 6.19 14.89
C ALA A 4 1.91 6.37 13.37
N LEU A 5 0.67 6.59 12.92
CA LEU A 5 0.36 6.69 11.49
C LEU A 5 1.14 7.84 10.84
N GLU A 6 1.32 8.95 11.53
CA GLU A 6 2.05 10.12 11.05
C GLU A 6 3.51 9.82 10.72
N THR A 7 4.17 9.03 11.58
CA THR A 7 5.54 8.57 11.35
C THR A 7 5.60 7.57 10.20
N ARG A 8 4.64 6.64 10.15
CA ARG A 8 4.56 5.62 9.09
C ARG A 8 4.30 6.24 7.72
N GLU A 9 3.40 7.22 7.67
CA GLU A 9 3.12 8.02 6.49
C GLU A 9 4.37 8.77 6.05
N GLU A 10 5.10 9.39 6.98
CA GLU A 10 6.31 10.15 6.66
C GLU A 10 7.37 9.30 5.97
N MET A 11 7.56 8.08 6.49
CA MET A 11 8.49 7.08 5.99
C MET A 11 8.03 6.43 4.68
N ALA A 12 6.73 6.46 4.38
CA ALA A 12 6.17 5.87 3.18
C ALA A 12 6.24 6.83 1.99
N ASN A 13 6.73 6.38 0.85
CA ASN A 13 6.72 7.16 -0.38
C ASN A 13 5.36 7.15 -1.07
N VAL A 14 4.61 6.06 -0.91
CA VAL A 14 3.29 5.86 -1.50
C VAL A 14 2.29 5.48 -0.42
N VAL A 15 1.12 6.11 -0.43
CA VAL A 15 -0.04 5.73 0.39
C VAL A 15 -1.25 5.61 -0.52
N ILE A 16 -1.88 4.45 -0.55
CA ILE A 16 -3.05 4.18 -1.40
C ILE A 16 -4.14 3.46 -0.61
N THR A 17 -5.37 3.58 -1.09
CA THR A 17 -6.44 2.62 -0.78
C THR A 17 -6.53 1.63 -1.93
N GLY A 18 -6.62 0.34 -1.65
CA GLY A 18 -6.71 -0.67 -2.70
C GLY A 18 -7.50 -1.91 -2.28
N THR A 19 -7.93 -2.70 -3.25
CA THR A 19 -8.57 -3.99 -3.04
C THR A 19 -7.69 -5.11 -3.57
N VAL A 20 -7.45 -6.12 -2.73
CA VAL A 20 -6.65 -7.30 -3.10
C VAL A 20 -7.44 -8.15 -4.10
N LYS A 21 -6.88 -8.37 -5.29
CA LYS A 21 -7.45 -9.26 -6.31
C LYS A 21 -6.89 -10.66 -6.22
N GLU A 22 -5.60 -10.79 -5.96
CA GLU A 22 -4.90 -12.07 -5.81
C GLU A 22 -3.86 -12.03 -4.71
N VAL A 23 -3.57 -13.22 -4.16
CA VAL A 23 -2.49 -13.46 -3.22
C VAL A 23 -1.57 -14.53 -3.81
N MET A 24 -0.27 -14.26 -3.88
CA MET A 24 0.71 -15.10 -4.55
C MET A 24 1.93 -15.32 -3.64
N LEU A 25 2.48 -16.53 -3.63
CA LEU A 25 3.71 -16.79 -2.87
C LEU A 25 4.88 -16.01 -3.48
N ASP A 26 5.77 -15.50 -2.63
CA ASP A 26 7.04 -14.96 -3.09
C ASP A 26 8.01 -16.12 -3.36
N SER A 27 8.50 -16.20 -4.59
CA SER A 27 9.46 -17.23 -5.04
C SER A 27 10.80 -17.19 -4.30
N LYS A 28 11.09 -16.11 -3.56
CA LYS A 28 12.36 -15.92 -2.83
C LYS A 28 12.44 -16.62 -1.46
N GLY A 29 11.35 -17.25 -1.00
CA GLY A 29 11.30 -17.95 0.30
C GLY A 29 11.23 -17.00 1.50
N GLY A 30 11.01 -17.55 2.70
CA GLY A 30 10.93 -16.78 3.95
C GLY A 30 9.52 -16.48 4.49
N GLY A 31 8.49 -17.15 3.97
CA GLY A 31 7.10 -17.06 4.48
C GLY A 31 6.35 -15.78 4.07
N MET A 32 7.05 -14.77 3.55
CA MET A 32 6.44 -13.60 2.95
C MET A 32 5.81 -13.92 1.60
N TYR A 33 4.84 -13.09 1.22
CA TYR A 33 4.08 -13.26 0.00
C TYR A 33 3.72 -11.90 -0.63
N LYS A 34 3.19 -11.97 -1.86
CA LYS A 34 2.78 -10.83 -2.66
C LYS A 34 1.28 -10.74 -2.80
N GLY A 35 0.79 -9.53 -3.03
CA GLY A 35 -0.61 -9.25 -3.35
C GLY A 35 -0.70 -8.44 -4.62
N GLU A 36 -1.58 -8.86 -5.51
CA GLU A 36 -2.01 -8.04 -6.64
C GLU A 36 -3.17 -7.15 -6.19
N VAL A 37 -2.99 -5.85 -6.29
CA VAL A 37 -3.90 -4.87 -5.69
C VAL A 37 -4.43 -3.90 -6.74
N GLU A 38 -5.76 -3.82 -6.81
CA GLU A 38 -6.49 -2.81 -7.56
C GLU A 38 -6.50 -1.49 -6.79
N VAL A 39 -5.85 -0.46 -7.35
CA VAL A 39 -5.73 0.85 -6.73
C VAL A 39 -7.06 1.60 -6.84
N LYS A 40 -7.67 1.94 -5.70
CA LYS A 40 -8.93 2.70 -5.65
C LYS A 40 -8.70 4.21 -5.54
N ARG A 41 -7.76 4.62 -4.68
CA ARG A 41 -7.37 6.02 -4.49
C ARG A 41 -5.90 6.10 -4.16
N ILE A 42 -5.24 7.12 -4.71
CA ILE A 42 -3.87 7.49 -4.35
C ILE A 42 -3.98 8.66 -3.38
N LEU A 43 -3.52 8.47 -2.14
CA LEU A 43 -3.50 9.51 -1.12
C LEU A 43 -2.17 10.26 -1.16
N LYS A 44 -1.07 9.52 -1.33
CA LYS A 44 0.30 10.05 -1.50
C LYS A 44 1.03 9.24 -2.56
N ASP A 45 1.76 9.92 -3.45
CA ASP A 45 2.62 9.26 -4.43
C ASP A 45 3.84 10.12 -4.74
N ARG A 46 4.90 9.96 -3.94
CA ARG A 46 6.17 10.67 -4.18
C ARG A 46 6.82 10.14 -5.45
N ALA A 47 7.25 11.06 -6.31
CA ALA A 47 7.92 10.76 -7.58
C ALA A 47 7.07 9.98 -8.61
N ASN A 48 5.74 10.01 -8.47
CA ASN A 48 4.80 9.42 -9.42
C ASN A 48 5.11 7.94 -9.66
N LEU A 49 5.24 7.17 -8.58
CA LEU A 49 5.63 5.76 -8.59
C LEU A 49 4.46 4.86 -8.99
N VAL A 50 3.22 5.14 -8.56
CA VAL A 50 2.08 4.26 -8.86
C VAL A 50 1.89 4.07 -10.37
N PRO A 51 1.91 5.12 -11.22
CA PRO A 51 1.79 4.91 -12.66
C PRO A 51 3.01 4.23 -13.30
N LYS A 52 4.19 4.25 -12.66
CA LYS A 52 5.40 3.60 -13.16
C LYS A 52 5.44 2.11 -12.90
N VAL A 53 4.81 1.67 -11.81
CA VAL A 53 4.78 0.25 -11.40
C VAL A 53 3.48 -0.45 -11.78
N ALA A 54 2.44 0.31 -12.16
CA ALA A 54 1.20 -0.25 -12.69
C ALA A 54 1.43 -0.77 -14.11
N ASN A 55 1.45 -2.10 -14.26
CA ASN A 55 1.75 -2.76 -15.52
C ASN A 55 0.49 -3.11 -16.33
N PHE A 56 -0.69 -3.04 -15.71
CA PHE A 56 -1.96 -3.23 -16.38
C PHE A 56 -3.11 -2.56 -15.61
N GLU A 57 -4.29 -2.53 -16.22
CA GLU A 57 -5.52 -2.02 -15.63
C GLU A 57 -6.58 -3.13 -15.57
N ASP A 58 -7.39 -3.13 -14.52
CA ASP A 58 -8.53 -4.04 -14.40
C ASP A 58 -9.50 -3.78 -15.58
N PRO A 59 -9.92 -4.82 -16.33
CA PRO A 59 -10.62 -4.64 -17.60
C PRO A 59 -12.04 -4.07 -17.47
N VAL A 60 -12.61 -4.07 -16.27
CA VAL A 60 -13.98 -3.59 -16.01
C VAL A 60 -13.95 -2.20 -15.40
N SER A 61 -13.13 -2.01 -14.37
CA SER A 61 -13.05 -0.76 -13.63
C SER A 61 -12.04 0.24 -14.22
N HIS A 62 -11.14 -0.23 -15.10
CA HIS A 62 -10.00 0.53 -15.63
C HIS A 62 -9.07 1.07 -14.54
N HIS A 63 -9.13 0.52 -13.33
CA HIS A 63 -8.23 0.93 -12.26
C HIS A 63 -6.86 0.28 -12.43
N LYS A 64 -5.82 1.03 -12.04
CA LYS A 64 -4.44 0.57 -12.05
C LYS A 64 -4.27 -0.64 -11.13
N MET A 65 -3.52 -1.61 -11.63
CA MET A 65 -3.18 -2.82 -10.91
C MET A 65 -1.69 -2.82 -10.58
N ILE A 66 -1.35 -3.03 -9.31
CA ILE A 66 0.03 -3.04 -8.85
C ILE A 66 0.33 -4.31 -8.06
N MET A 67 1.58 -4.76 -8.12
CA MET A 67 2.11 -5.79 -7.24
C MET A 67 2.69 -5.16 -5.98
N ILE A 68 2.29 -5.69 -4.83
CA ILE A 68 2.81 -5.30 -3.52
C ILE A 68 3.49 -6.51 -2.87
N GLU A 69 4.73 -6.34 -2.44
CA GLU A 69 5.51 -7.33 -1.68
C GLU A 69 5.45 -7.06 -0.16
N GLY A 70 5.92 -8.03 0.63
CA GLY A 70 6.16 -7.87 2.07
C GLY A 70 4.96 -8.21 2.96
N PHE A 71 3.92 -8.83 2.41
CA PHE A 71 2.86 -9.39 3.24
C PHE A 71 3.37 -10.60 4.02
N GLY A 72 2.87 -10.78 5.24
CA GLY A 72 3.36 -11.79 6.18
C GLY A 72 4.75 -11.52 6.77
N ASP A 73 5.31 -10.32 6.60
CA ASP A 73 6.58 -9.94 7.23
C ASP A 73 6.43 -9.95 8.76
N PRO A 74 7.21 -10.77 9.49
CA PRO A 74 7.08 -10.91 10.95
C PRO A 74 7.51 -9.66 11.73
N HIS A 75 8.14 -8.69 11.08
CA HIS A 75 8.52 -7.41 11.71
C HIS A 75 7.42 -6.35 11.61
N ILE A 76 6.36 -6.62 10.84
CA ILE A 76 5.20 -5.75 10.68
C ILE A 76 4.02 -6.36 11.44
N CYS A 77 3.42 -5.60 12.35
CA CYS A 77 2.37 -6.11 13.24
C CYS A 77 1.13 -6.59 12.47
N ASP A 78 0.62 -5.78 11.55
CA ASP A 78 -0.47 -6.17 10.65
C ASP A 78 0.01 -6.17 9.21
N SER A 79 0.41 -7.34 8.71
CA SER A 79 0.89 -7.53 7.33
C SER A 79 0.13 -8.61 6.57
N GLU A 80 -0.90 -9.21 7.17
CA GLU A 80 -1.70 -10.23 6.53
C GLU A 80 -2.84 -9.64 5.71
N ILE A 81 -3.03 -10.19 4.52
CA ILE A 81 -4.13 -9.88 3.62
C ILE A 81 -4.80 -11.14 3.11
N ARG A 82 -6.07 -11.00 2.73
CA ARG A 82 -6.83 -12.00 1.97
C ARG A 82 -7.38 -11.39 0.69
N ARG A 83 -7.76 -12.26 -0.24
CA ARG A 83 -8.49 -11.85 -1.44
C ARG A 83 -9.73 -11.06 -1.05
N HIS A 84 -10.01 -9.99 -1.78
CA HIS A 84 -11.11 -9.03 -1.55
C HIS A 84 -10.96 -8.11 -0.35
N ASP A 85 -9.85 -8.19 0.41
CA ASP A 85 -9.58 -7.18 1.43
C ASP A 85 -9.42 -5.80 0.79
N THR A 86 -10.12 -4.80 1.34
CA THR A 86 -9.88 -3.39 1.03
C THR A 86 -9.16 -2.74 2.21
N LYS A 87 -7.95 -2.24 1.96
CA LYS A 87 -7.06 -1.68 2.98
C LYS A 87 -6.41 -0.38 2.49
N ILE A 88 -5.85 0.36 3.43
CA ILE A 88 -4.89 1.43 3.18
C ILE A 88 -3.50 0.81 3.28
N PHE A 89 -2.70 0.98 2.22
CA PHE A 89 -1.35 0.45 2.11
C PHE A 89 -0.35 1.60 2.17
N LEU A 90 0.67 1.44 3.01
CA LEU A 90 1.80 2.35 3.14
C LEU A 90 3.04 1.66 2.58
N LEU A 91 3.63 2.24 1.53
CA LEU A 91 4.50 1.52 0.61
C LEU A 91 5.78 2.28 0.30
N ASN A 92 6.84 1.52 0.00
CA ASN A 92 8.11 2.01 -0.51
C ASN A 92 8.60 1.17 -1.70
N PRO A 93 9.38 1.76 -2.63
CA PRO A 93 9.98 0.99 -3.72
C PRO A 93 11.00 -0.02 -3.18
N ASN A 94 10.99 -1.26 -3.69
CA ASN A 94 11.90 -2.33 -3.25
C ASN A 94 13.11 -2.52 -4.19
N GLY A 95 13.41 -1.53 -5.04
CA GLY A 95 14.57 -1.55 -5.96
C GLY A 95 14.45 -2.51 -7.16
N ASN A 96 13.47 -3.41 -7.17
CA ASN A 96 13.15 -4.35 -8.26
C ASN A 96 12.01 -3.87 -9.17
N GLY A 97 11.60 -2.62 -9.07
CA GLY A 97 10.46 -2.07 -9.83
C GLY A 97 9.09 -2.35 -9.21
N GLU A 98 9.03 -2.98 -8.02
CA GLU A 98 7.79 -3.19 -7.27
C GLU A 98 7.74 -2.34 -6.01
N LEU A 99 6.55 -2.27 -5.39
CA LEU A 99 6.34 -1.64 -4.10
C LEU A 99 6.30 -2.72 -3.00
N LYS A 100 6.83 -2.40 -1.82
CA LYS A 100 6.80 -3.26 -0.63
C LYS A 100 6.12 -2.53 0.53
N LEU A 101 5.46 -3.28 1.41
CA LEU A 101 4.96 -2.75 2.68
C LEU A 101 6.09 -2.04 3.45
N ASN A 102 5.83 -0.78 3.82
CA ASN A 102 6.69 -0.01 4.70
C ASN A 102 6.34 -0.23 6.18
N SER A 103 5.07 -0.45 6.48
CA SER A 103 4.54 -0.59 7.84
C SER A 103 3.23 -1.38 7.81
N SER A 104 2.58 -1.53 8.98
CA SER A 104 1.29 -2.22 9.07
C SER A 104 0.27 -1.67 8.06
N ILE A 105 -0.64 -2.52 7.60
CA ILE A 105 -1.80 -2.10 6.80
C ILE A 105 -2.86 -1.50 7.72
N VAL A 106 -3.71 -0.63 7.17
CA VAL A 106 -4.81 -0.03 7.95
C VAL A 106 -6.15 -0.43 7.31
N PRO A 107 -7.15 -0.89 8.08
CA PRO A 107 -8.46 -1.22 7.51
C PRO A 107 -9.15 0.05 6.99
N VAL A 108 -9.89 -0.10 5.89
CA VAL A 108 -10.71 0.99 5.35
C VAL A 108 -11.97 1.16 6.20
N THR A 109 -11.94 2.14 7.09
CA THR A 109 -13.09 2.69 7.81
C THR A 109 -13.15 4.20 7.53
N LEU A 110 -14.31 4.83 7.70
CA LEU A 110 -14.43 6.28 7.50
C LEU A 110 -13.42 7.05 8.37
N ILE A 111 -13.30 6.67 9.65
CA ILE A 111 -12.38 7.29 10.60
C ILE A 111 -10.93 7.15 10.12
N ASN A 112 -10.52 5.96 9.68
CA ASN A 112 -9.15 5.73 9.23
C ASN A 112 -8.85 6.47 7.92
N LEU A 113 -9.82 6.55 7.01
CA LEU A 113 -9.68 7.31 5.77
C LEU A 113 -9.52 8.81 6.05
N ASP A 114 -10.43 9.38 6.85
CA ASP A 114 -10.39 10.80 7.19
C ASP A 114 -9.10 11.16 7.93
N TYR A 115 -8.69 10.32 8.88
CA TYR A 115 -7.45 10.52 9.61
C TYR A 115 -6.23 10.42 8.69
N THR A 116 -6.15 9.40 7.83
CA THR A 116 -5.04 9.23 6.90
C THR A 116 -4.95 10.39 5.90
N ASP A 117 -6.09 10.80 5.34
CA ASP A 117 -6.17 11.94 4.42
C ASP A 117 -5.74 13.24 5.11
N ALA A 118 -6.17 13.46 6.36
CA ALA A 118 -5.73 14.61 7.16
C ALA A 118 -4.22 14.60 7.43
N VAL A 119 -3.65 13.44 7.79
CA VAL A 119 -2.20 13.29 8.01
C VAL A 119 -1.41 13.59 6.73
N VAL A 120 -1.85 13.05 5.59
CA VAL A 120 -1.20 13.29 4.30
C VAL A 120 -1.32 14.76 3.87
N LYS A 121 -2.51 15.36 4.00
CA LYS A 121 -2.79 16.75 3.58
C LYS A 121 -2.22 17.80 4.53
N GLY A 122 -2.16 17.53 5.83
CA GLY A 122 -1.60 18.44 6.84
C GLY A 122 -0.14 18.80 6.57
N LYS A 123 0.58 17.96 5.81
CA LYS A 123 1.94 18.26 5.31
C LYS A 123 1.97 19.03 3.99
N GLY A 124 0.86 19.12 3.27
CA GLY A 124 0.72 19.87 2.02
C GLY A 124 0.48 21.38 2.19
N ILE A 125 0.31 21.87 3.42
CA ILE A 125 0.03 23.30 3.72
C ILE A 125 1.31 24.12 3.95
N ILE A 126 2.49 23.53 3.74
CA ILE A 126 3.77 24.27 3.69
C ILE A 126 4.29 24.34 2.25
N HIS A 127 3.77 25.30 1.48
CA HIS A 127 4.46 25.87 0.31
C HIS A 127 4.24 27.39 0.32
#